data_AF-A0A0M3J7H6-F1
#
_entry.id   AF-A0A0M3J7H6-F1
#
_cell.length_a   1.000
_cell.length_b   1.000
_cell.length_c   1.000
_cell.angle_alpha   90.00
_cell.angle_beta   90.00
_cell.angle_gamma   90.00
#
_symmetry.space_group_name_H-M   'P 1'
#
loop_
_entity.id
_entity.type
_entity.pdbx_description
1 polymer ?
#
loop_
_entity_poly.entity_id
_entity_poly.type
_entity_poly.pdbx_seq_one_letter_code
_entity_poly.pdbx_strand_id
1 'polypeptide(L)'
;MFSVVWLNEAKSRAPCIIYIDEIDAIGRKRSDASASGFGSGSGEEEQTLNQLLVEMDGMDSAQGIIVLSSTNRADILDKALMRPGRFDRHINIDLPTVSERQEMFELYLKRIKLDHKPEYYSRRLAQMTPGFTGADIANVVNESAIRAATTEKQLVTAEELDFSLQRILAGAEKRSRTLIEEEREIVAYHESGHALVGWLLEHTDALLKVWSSWIDIRNLLV
;
A
#
# COMPACT_ATOMS: atom_id res chain seq x y z
N MET A 1 -14.19 28.32 -12.74
CA MET A 1 -14.77 27.87 -14.02
C MET A 1 -14.57 26.37 -14.29
N PHE A 2 -13.84 25.61 -13.46
CA PHE A 2 -13.63 24.17 -13.65
C PHE A 2 -14.76 23.27 -13.08
N SER A 3 -15.61 23.81 -12.20
CA SER A 3 -16.41 23.00 -11.28
C SER A 3 -17.84 22.65 -11.73
N VAL A 4 -18.32 23.19 -12.86
CA VAL A 4 -19.72 23.02 -13.36
C VAL A 4 -19.79 22.09 -14.59
N VAL A 5 -18.64 21.73 -15.17
CA VAL A 5 -18.60 21.03 -16.46
C VAL A 5 -18.85 19.52 -16.30
N TRP A 6 -18.25 18.91 -15.29
CA TRP A 6 -18.28 17.46 -15.10
C TRP A 6 -19.66 16.86 -14.80
N LEU A 7 -20.52 17.51 -13.98
CA LEU A 7 -21.85 16.95 -13.68
C LEU A 7 -22.80 17.07 -14.88
N ASN A 8 -22.74 18.19 -15.61
CA ASN A 8 -23.55 18.33 -16.83
C ASN A 8 -23.14 17.31 -17.90
N GLU A 9 -21.85 17.02 -18.03
CA GLU A 9 -21.35 15.97 -18.89
C GLU A 9 -21.77 14.57 -18.40
N ALA A 10 -21.77 14.33 -17.09
CA ALA A 10 -22.27 13.07 -16.52
C ALA A 10 -23.77 12.87 -16.80
N LYS A 11 -24.57 13.95 -16.67
CA LYS A 11 -26.01 13.94 -16.98
C LYS A 11 -26.29 13.64 -18.44
N SER A 12 -25.48 14.14 -19.37
CA SER A 12 -25.63 13.84 -20.81
C SER A 12 -25.21 12.41 -21.18
N ARG A 13 -24.38 11.77 -20.35
CA ARG A 13 -23.84 10.42 -20.55
C ARG A 13 -24.44 9.37 -19.63
N ALA A 14 -25.52 9.69 -18.92
CA ALA A 14 -26.18 8.76 -18.02
C ALA A 14 -26.67 7.49 -18.77
N PRO A 15 -26.52 6.29 -18.20
CA PRO A 15 -25.96 5.99 -16.88
C PRO A 15 -24.42 5.97 -16.85
N CYS A 16 -23.82 6.57 -15.82
CA CYS A 16 -22.36 6.63 -15.69
C CYS A 16 -21.88 6.59 -14.23
N ILE A 17 -20.60 6.28 -14.05
CA ILE A 17 -19.91 6.35 -12.75
C ILE A 17 -18.94 7.52 -12.76
N ILE A 18 -19.03 8.38 -11.76
CA ILE A 18 -18.05 9.45 -11.48
C ILE A 18 -17.14 8.95 -10.37
N TYR A 19 -15.82 8.98 -10.57
CA TYR A 19 -14.84 8.61 -9.56
C TYR A 19 -13.99 9.82 -9.18
N ILE A 20 -13.91 10.12 -7.89
CA ILE A 20 -13.12 11.21 -7.31
C ILE A 20 -12.07 10.61 -6.37
N ASP A 21 -10.82 10.58 -6.81
CA ASP A 21 -9.72 10.15 -5.96
C ASP A 21 -9.24 11.28 -5.03
N GLU A 22 -8.65 10.91 -3.90
CA GLU A 22 -8.09 11.83 -2.90
C GLU A 22 -9.02 13.00 -2.55
N ILE A 23 -10.29 12.72 -2.23
CA ILE A 23 -11.28 13.77 -1.94
C ILE A 23 -10.90 14.65 -0.75
N ASP A 24 -10.00 14.20 0.13
CA ASP A 24 -9.44 15.02 1.20
C ASP A 24 -8.54 16.16 0.72
N ALA A 25 -8.21 16.24 -0.57
CA ALA A 25 -7.61 17.42 -1.18
C ALA A 25 -8.59 18.61 -1.27
N ILE A 26 -9.89 18.34 -1.47
CA ILE A 26 -10.93 19.36 -1.63
C ILE A 26 -11.98 19.34 -0.50
N GLY A 27 -12.01 18.28 0.30
CA GLY A 27 -13.06 17.97 1.27
C GLY A 27 -12.66 18.19 2.73
N ARG A 28 -11.55 18.88 3.00
CA ARG A 28 -11.06 19.10 4.38
C ARG A 28 -12.03 19.94 5.21
N LYS A 29 -12.25 19.51 6.45
CA LYS A 29 -12.86 20.33 7.50
C LYS A 29 -12.09 21.63 7.64
N ARG A 30 -12.83 22.72 7.82
CA ARG A 30 -12.28 23.96 8.38
C ARG A 30 -11.47 23.59 9.62
N SER A 31 -10.20 23.96 9.65
CA SER A 31 -9.57 24.17 10.95
C SER A 31 -10.36 25.28 11.63
N ASP A 32 -10.75 25.09 12.89
CA ASP A 32 -11.18 26.18 13.77
C ASP A 32 -9.99 27.13 13.96
N ALA A 33 -9.68 27.90 12.92
CA ALA A 33 -8.64 28.92 12.91
C ALA A 33 -9.21 30.19 13.57
N SER A 34 -9.76 30.05 14.77
CA SER A 34 -10.07 31.15 15.68
C SER A 34 -8.85 31.49 16.55
N ALA A 35 -7.63 31.51 16.00
CA ALA A 35 -6.42 31.78 16.80
C ALA A 35 -5.30 32.62 16.14
N SER A 36 -5.28 32.86 14.83
CA SER A 36 -4.25 33.75 14.27
C SER A 36 -4.66 34.31 12.91
N GLY A 37 -5.07 35.57 12.91
CA GLY A 37 -5.44 36.32 11.71
C GLY A 37 -4.25 36.51 10.78
N PHE A 38 -4.06 35.56 9.85
CA PHE A 38 -3.36 35.73 8.58
C PHE A 38 -3.64 34.48 7.73
N GLY A 39 -4.72 34.49 6.96
CA GLY A 39 -5.16 33.33 6.16
C GLY A 39 -5.57 33.74 4.76
N SER A 40 -4.65 33.67 3.80
CA SER A 40 -4.87 33.95 2.37
C SER A 40 -4.86 32.68 1.51
N GLY A 41 -5.32 31.53 2.04
CA GLY A 41 -5.21 30.23 1.37
C GLY A 41 -6.42 29.29 1.42
N SER A 42 -7.48 29.58 2.20
CA SER A 42 -8.62 28.66 2.37
C SER A 42 -9.82 28.91 1.45
N GLY A 43 -9.87 30.05 0.75
CA GLY A 43 -11.08 30.48 0.02
C GLY A 43 -11.43 29.64 -1.20
N GLU A 44 -10.43 29.21 -1.99
CA GLU A 44 -10.66 28.49 -3.25
C GLU A 44 -11.05 27.02 -3.01
N GLU A 45 -10.42 26.37 -2.03
CA GLU A 45 -10.77 25.02 -1.58
C GLU A 45 -12.21 25.00 -1.04
N GLU A 46 -12.57 25.97 -0.19
CA GLU A 46 -13.94 26.10 0.35
C GLU A 46 -14.98 26.39 -0.74
N GLN A 47 -14.67 27.24 -1.70
CA GLN A 47 -15.57 27.52 -2.81
C GLN A 47 -15.80 26.26 -3.66
N THR A 48 -14.75 25.49 -3.89
CA THR A 48 -14.80 24.23 -4.65
C THR A 48 -15.60 23.17 -3.91
N LEU A 49 -15.41 23.03 -2.59
CA LEU A 49 -16.19 22.12 -1.75
C LEU A 49 -17.67 22.45 -1.76
N ASN A 50 -18.03 23.72 -1.49
CA ASN A 50 -19.43 24.13 -1.45
C ASN A 50 -20.13 23.92 -2.80
N GLN A 51 -19.42 24.17 -3.91
CA GLN A 51 -19.97 23.87 -5.24
C GLN A 51 -20.23 22.37 -5.41
N LEU A 52 -19.28 21.51 -5.02
CA LEU A 52 -19.48 20.05 -5.06
C LEU A 52 -20.73 19.64 -4.27
N LEU A 53 -20.94 20.21 -3.08
CA LEU A 53 -22.12 19.91 -2.25
C LEU A 53 -23.44 20.32 -2.93
N VAL A 54 -23.49 21.49 -3.56
CA VAL A 54 -24.68 21.98 -4.29
C VAL A 54 -24.99 21.09 -5.49
N GLU A 55 -23.95 20.69 -6.23
CA GLU A 55 -24.10 19.79 -7.37
C GLU A 55 -24.60 18.40 -6.93
N MET A 56 -24.10 17.88 -5.80
CA MET A 56 -24.56 16.62 -5.21
C MET A 56 -26.01 16.68 -4.73
N ASP A 57 -26.42 17.76 -4.06
CA ASP A 57 -27.82 17.95 -3.62
C ASP A 57 -28.76 18.12 -4.82
N GLY A 58 -28.24 18.61 -5.96
CA GLY A 58 -28.96 18.76 -7.22
C GLY A 58 -28.97 17.51 -8.12
N MET A 59 -28.41 16.38 -7.67
CA MET A 59 -28.52 15.10 -8.36
C MET A 59 -29.82 14.40 -7.98
N ASP A 60 -30.70 14.19 -8.97
CA ASP A 60 -31.83 13.30 -8.78
C ASP A 60 -31.33 11.85 -8.85
N SER A 61 -31.60 11.08 -7.78
CA SER A 61 -31.32 9.65 -7.69
C SER A 61 -31.87 8.83 -8.88
N ALA A 62 -32.87 9.37 -9.59
CA ALA A 62 -33.47 8.75 -10.78
C ALA A 62 -32.60 8.80 -12.05
N GLN A 63 -31.51 9.59 -12.10
CA GLN A 63 -30.71 9.76 -13.32
C GLN A 63 -29.68 8.65 -13.56
N GLY A 64 -29.56 7.64 -12.69
CA GLY A 64 -28.65 6.50 -12.90
C GLY A 64 -27.16 6.88 -12.88
N ILE A 65 -26.80 7.94 -12.15
CA ILE A 65 -25.43 8.39 -11.94
C ILE A 65 -24.97 7.91 -10.57
N ILE A 66 -23.82 7.24 -10.50
CA ILE A 66 -23.20 6.81 -9.24
C ILE A 66 -21.92 7.60 -9.02
N VAL A 67 -21.78 8.22 -7.86
CA VAL A 67 -20.55 8.93 -7.46
C VAL A 67 -19.79 8.07 -6.47
N LEU A 68 -18.55 7.74 -6.80
CA LEU A 68 -17.60 7.02 -5.96
C LEU A 68 -16.44 7.95 -5.60
N SER A 69 -15.92 7.81 -4.39
CA SER A 69 -14.76 8.55 -3.96
C SER A 69 -13.90 7.75 -2.99
N SER A 70 -12.59 8.04 -3.02
CA SER A 70 -11.58 7.43 -2.15
C SER A 70 -10.86 8.50 -1.34
N THR A 71 -10.51 8.15 -0.10
CA THR A 71 -9.61 8.94 0.75
C THR A 71 -8.85 8.00 1.68
N ASN A 72 -7.61 8.39 2.00
CA ASN A 72 -6.84 7.76 3.07
C ASN A 72 -7.13 8.40 4.45
N ARG A 73 -7.89 9.51 4.48
CA ARG A 73 -8.08 10.35 5.67
C ARG A 73 -9.54 10.78 5.86
N ALA A 74 -10.40 9.81 6.16
CA ALA A 74 -11.82 10.08 6.43
C ALA A 74 -12.05 10.98 7.68
N ASP A 75 -11.09 11.03 8.60
CA ASP A 75 -11.13 11.82 9.84
C ASP A 75 -11.16 13.33 9.58
N ILE A 76 -10.43 13.79 8.58
CA ILE A 76 -10.33 15.21 8.22
C ILE A 76 -11.42 15.69 7.26
N LEU A 77 -12.25 14.79 6.72
CA LEU A 77 -13.31 15.15 5.78
C LEU A 77 -14.43 15.94 6.44
N ASP A 78 -14.96 16.95 5.75
CA ASP A 78 -16.11 17.73 6.20
C ASP A 78 -17.32 16.81 6.43
N LYS A 79 -17.96 16.95 7.60
CA LYS A 79 -19.17 16.20 7.95
C LYS A 79 -20.30 16.46 6.97
N ALA A 80 -20.29 17.58 6.25
CA ALA A 80 -21.24 17.91 5.22
C ALA A 80 -21.20 16.93 4.04
N LEU A 81 -20.02 16.42 3.66
CA LEU A 81 -19.89 15.43 2.57
C LEU A 81 -20.53 14.08 2.94
N MET A 82 -20.46 13.72 4.22
CA MET A 82 -20.89 12.43 4.77
C MET A 82 -22.38 12.40 5.16
N ARG A 83 -23.16 13.41 4.78
CA ARG A 83 -24.60 13.48 5.09
C ARG A 83 -25.41 12.64 4.09
N PRO A 84 -26.56 12.08 4.52
CA PRO A 84 -27.48 11.40 3.62
C PRO A 84 -27.85 12.27 2.40
N GLY A 85 -27.83 11.66 1.21
CA GLY A 85 -28.04 12.36 -0.07
C GLY A 85 -26.75 12.78 -0.79
N ARG A 86 -25.57 12.60 -0.16
CA ARG A 86 -24.26 12.87 -0.74
C ARG A 86 -23.42 11.58 -0.76
N PHE A 87 -22.33 11.53 0.00
CA PHE A 87 -21.64 10.27 0.29
C PHE A 87 -22.33 9.63 1.49
N ASP A 88 -23.37 8.85 1.24
CA ASP A 88 -24.19 8.19 2.27
C ASP A 88 -23.71 6.76 2.57
N ARG A 89 -23.04 6.11 1.61
CA ARG A 89 -22.42 4.79 1.74
C ARG A 89 -20.93 4.92 1.99
N HIS A 90 -20.47 4.41 3.13
CA HIS A 90 -19.06 4.33 3.47
C HIS A 90 -18.62 2.88 3.48
N ILE A 91 -17.58 2.58 2.71
CA ILE A 91 -16.98 1.26 2.62
C ILE A 91 -15.53 1.42 3.05
N ASN A 92 -15.19 0.86 4.22
CA ASN A 92 -13.82 0.80 4.68
C ASN A 92 -13.14 -0.41 4.04
N ILE A 93 -11.94 -0.19 3.49
CA ILE A 93 -11.11 -1.24 2.93
C ILE A 93 -9.92 -1.39 3.85
N ASP A 94 -9.94 -2.45 4.65
CA ASP A 94 -8.85 -2.78 5.57
C ASP A 94 -7.70 -3.49 4.86
N LEU A 95 -6.57 -3.63 5.55
CA LEU A 95 -5.45 -4.42 5.06
C LEU A 95 -5.86 -5.90 4.87
N PRO A 96 -5.40 -6.56 3.80
CA PRO A 96 -5.81 -7.92 3.50
C PRO A 96 -5.30 -8.91 4.56
N THR A 97 -6.16 -9.86 4.90
CA THR A 97 -5.87 -11.04 5.71
C THR A 97 -4.86 -11.97 5.03
N VAL A 98 -4.33 -12.96 5.76
CA VAL A 98 -3.38 -13.94 5.19
C VAL A 98 -3.99 -14.69 4.00
N SER A 99 -5.28 -15.06 4.08
CA SER A 99 -5.98 -15.76 2.99
C SER A 99 -6.13 -14.86 1.77
N GLU A 100 -6.54 -13.60 1.96
CA GLU A 100 -6.69 -12.64 0.86
C GLU A 100 -5.33 -12.33 0.22
N ARG A 101 -4.26 -12.18 1.01
CA ARG A 101 -2.90 -12.03 0.46
C ARG A 101 -2.47 -13.25 -0.34
N GLN A 102 -2.82 -14.46 0.08
CA GLN A 102 -2.54 -15.67 -0.70
C GLN A 102 -3.21 -15.59 -2.08
N GLU A 103 -4.50 -15.24 -2.13
CA GLU A 103 -5.24 -15.08 -3.38
C GLU A 103 -4.67 -13.96 -4.26
N MET A 104 -4.27 -12.83 -3.65
CA MET A 104 -3.60 -11.74 -4.35
C MET A 104 -2.26 -12.19 -4.95
N PHE A 105 -1.43 -12.92 -4.18
CA PHE A 105 -0.19 -13.49 -4.71
C PHE A 105 -0.48 -14.41 -5.90
N GLU A 106 -1.45 -15.30 -5.80
CA GLU A 106 -1.83 -16.18 -6.92
C GLU A 106 -2.27 -15.39 -8.15
N LEU A 107 -3.04 -14.31 -7.98
CA LEU A 107 -3.46 -13.43 -9.06
C LEU A 107 -2.27 -12.77 -9.78
N TYR A 108 -1.32 -12.21 -9.04
CA TYR A 108 -0.16 -11.53 -9.62
C TYR A 108 0.87 -12.51 -10.19
N LEU A 109 1.12 -13.63 -9.51
CA LEU A 109 2.01 -14.69 -9.96
C LEU A 109 1.55 -15.30 -11.30
N LYS A 110 0.24 -15.40 -11.55
CA LYS A 110 -0.31 -15.84 -12.86
C LYS A 110 0.09 -14.95 -14.03
N ARG A 111 0.54 -13.71 -13.79
CA ARG A 111 0.94 -12.75 -14.84
C ARG A 111 2.39 -12.90 -15.29
N ILE A 112 3.19 -13.71 -14.59
CA ILE A 112 4.62 -13.90 -14.87
C ILE A 112 4.95 -15.37 -15.15
N LYS A 113 6.11 -15.62 -15.78
CA LYS A 113 6.57 -16.99 -16.06
C LYS A 113 7.26 -17.57 -14.83
N LEU A 114 6.67 -18.63 -14.28
CA LEU A 114 7.15 -19.34 -13.10
C LEU A 114 7.62 -20.75 -13.47
N ASP A 115 8.54 -21.28 -12.69
CA ASP A 115 8.97 -22.68 -12.74
C ASP A 115 7.93 -23.65 -12.12
N HIS A 116 7.20 -23.20 -11.11
CA HIS A 116 6.11 -23.94 -10.45
C HIS A 116 4.78 -23.18 -10.54
N LYS A 117 3.68 -23.86 -10.21
CA LYS A 117 2.37 -23.21 -10.16
C LYS A 117 2.33 -22.15 -9.05
N PRO A 118 1.54 -21.06 -9.20
CA PRO A 118 1.43 -19.99 -8.21
C PRO A 118 1.14 -20.48 -6.77
N GLU A 119 0.33 -21.53 -6.63
CA GLU A 119 -0.09 -22.08 -5.34
C GLU A 119 1.08 -22.71 -4.54
N TYR A 120 2.17 -23.06 -5.22
CA TYR A 120 3.41 -23.51 -4.58
C TYR A 120 4.06 -22.39 -3.75
N TYR A 121 3.91 -21.13 -4.19
CA TYR A 121 4.55 -19.96 -3.58
C TYR A 121 3.62 -19.18 -2.64
N SER A 122 2.35 -19.05 -3.03
CA SER A 122 1.41 -18.09 -2.46
C SER A 122 1.25 -18.20 -0.94
N ARG A 123 1.09 -19.42 -0.41
CA ARG A 123 0.89 -19.65 1.03
C ARG A 123 2.06 -19.13 1.86
N ARG A 124 3.29 -19.46 1.44
CA ARG A 124 4.51 -19.05 2.15
C ARG A 124 4.69 -17.54 2.08
N LEU A 125 4.54 -16.97 0.88
CA LEU A 125 4.68 -15.52 0.69
C LEU A 125 3.65 -14.73 1.50
N ALA A 126 2.40 -15.19 1.56
CA ALA A 126 1.35 -14.54 2.35
C ALA A 126 1.65 -14.54 3.85
N GLN A 127 2.23 -15.61 4.39
CA GLN A 127 2.65 -15.71 5.79
C GLN A 127 3.83 -14.77 6.11
N MET A 128 4.74 -14.57 5.16
CA MET A 128 5.93 -13.72 5.32
C MET A 128 5.69 -12.22 5.07
N THR A 129 4.45 -11.83 4.75
CA THR A 129 4.08 -10.45 4.38
C THR A 129 2.97 -9.86 5.25
N PRO A 130 3.04 -9.94 6.59
CA PRO A 130 2.04 -9.28 7.44
C PRO A 130 2.02 -7.77 7.15
N GLY A 131 0.80 -7.21 7.02
CA GLY A 131 0.60 -5.78 6.78
C GLY A 131 0.78 -5.31 5.33
N PHE A 132 1.12 -6.20 4.39
CA PHE A 132 1.29 -5.81 2.99
C PHE A 132 -0.05 -5.45 2.34
N THR A 133 -0.05 -4.37 1.58
CA THR A 133 -1.16 -3.98 0.71
C THR A 133 -1.13 -4.77 -0.61
N GLY A 134 -2.22 -4.70 -1.39
CA GLY A 134 -2.22 -5.25 -2.75
C GLY A 134 -1.15 -4.63 -3.65
N ALA A 135 -0.81 -3.35 -3.45
CA ALA A 135 0.26 -2.67 -4.18
C ALA A 135 1.64 -3.24 -3.82
N ASP A 136 1.90 -3.51 -2.53
CA ASP A 136 3.16 -4.10 -2.07
C ASP A 136 3.35 -5.51 -2.66
N ILE A 137 2.29 -6.33 -2.64
CA ILE A 137 2.29 -7.67 -3.23
C ILE A 137 2.59 -7.62 -4.73
N ALA A 138 1.92 -6.71 -5.45
CA ALA A 138 2.17 -6.50 -6.88
C ALA A 138 3.63 -6.10 -7.14
N ASN A 139 4.19 -5.24 -6.29
CA ASN A 139 5.57 -4.78 -6.38
C ASN A 139 6.57 -5.92 -6.15
N VAL A 140 6.35 -6.79 -5.15
CA VAL A 140 7.17 -7.99 -4.91
C VAL A 140 7.26 -8.83 -6.18
N VAL A 141 6.12 -9.17 -6.77
CA VAL A 141 6.05 -10.03 -7.97
C VAL A 141 6.73 -9.36 -9.17
N ASN A 142 6.53 -8.05 -9.34
CA ASN A 142 7.15 -7.29 -10.43
C ASN A 142 8.68 -7.23 -10.29
N GLU A 143 9.19 -6.90 -9.10
CA GLU A 143 10.64 -6.89 -8.84
C GLU A 143 11.28 -8.26 -9.03
N SER A 144 10.56 -9.35 -8.71
CA SER A 144 11.06 -10.71 -8.97
C SER A 144 11.17 -11.03 -10.46
N ALA A 145 10.23 -10.56 -11.28
CA ALA A 145 10.32 -10.68 -12.73
C ALA A 145 11.49 -9.85 -13.30
N ILE A 146 11.68 -8.62 -12.81
CA ILE A 146 12.81 -7.76 -13.18
C ILE A 146 14.13 -8.41 -12.77
N ARG A 147 14.20 -9.00 -11.57
CA ARG A 147 15.37 -9.72 -11.08
C ARG A 147 15.71 -10.90 -11.98
N ALA A 148 14.74 -11.75 -12.31
CA ALA A 148 14.93 -12.88 -13.21
C ALA A 148 15.50 -12.43 -14.56
N ALA A 149 14.91 -11.39 -15.16
CA ALA A 149 15.37 -10.82 -16.43
C ALA A 149 16.80 -10.26 -16.34
N THR A 150 17.14 -9.58 -15.25
CA THR A 150 18.48 -9.02 -15.02
C THR A 150 19.54 -10.10 -14.80
N THR A 151 19.15 -11.25 -14.24
CA THR A 151 20.01 -12.42 -14.07
C THR A 151 19.96 -13.39 -15.26
N GLU A 152 19.38 -12.97 -16.40
CA GLU A 152 19.24 -13.76 -17.63
C GLU A 152 18.49 -15.09 -17.45
N LYS A 153 17.63 -15.20 -16.42
CA LYS A 153 16.76 -16.36 -16.17
C LYS A 153 15.48 -16.23 -17.00
N GLN A 154 15.01 -17.36 -17.54
CA GLN A 154 13.76 -17.43 -18.32
C GLN A 154 12.50 -17.58 -17.46
N LEU A 155 12.66 -18.07 -16.24
CA LEU A 155 11.60 -18.35 -15.28
C LEU A 155 11.94 -17.71 -13.95
N VAL A 156 10.93 -17.18 -13.26
CA VAL A 156 11.02 -16.71 -11.89
C VAL A 156 10.93 -17.91 -10.95
N THR A 157 11.90 -18.04 -10.04
CA THR A 157 11.97 -19.12 -9.04
C THR A 157 11.78 -18.57 -7.62
N ALA A 158 11.80 -19.45 -6.62
CA ALA A 158 11.79 -19.07 -5.20
C ALA A 158 12.88 -18.04 -4.86
N GLU A 159 14.06 -18.13 -5.48
CA GLU A 159 15.20 -17.25 -5.20
C GLU A 159 14.90 -15.78 -5.54
N GLU A 160 14.28 -15.52 -6.69
CA GLU A 160 13.91 -14.17 -7.11
C GLU A 160 12.77 -13.60 -6.27
N LEU A 161 11.83 -14.44 -5.86
CA LEU A 161 10.73 -14.07 -4.96
C LEU A 161 11.27 -13.69 -3.58
N ASP A 162 12.15 -14.52 -3.02
CA ASP A 162 12.77 -14.25 -1.72
C ASP A 162 13.67 -13.02 -1.74
N PHE A 163 14.43 -12.83 -2.82
CA PHE A 163 15.28 -11.65 -3.00
C PHE A 163 14.46 -10.36 -3.04
N SER A 164 13.40 -10.32 -3.85
CA SER A 164 12.54 -9.13 -3.95
C SER A 164 11.78 -8.85 -2.67
N LEU A 165 11.27 -9.89 -2.03
CA LEU A 165 10.60 -9.78 -0.73
C LEU A 165 11.54 -9.17 0.33
N GLN A 166 12.77 -9.68 0.42
CA GLN A 166 13.77 -9.16 1.34
C GLN A 166 14.12 -7.71 1.02
N ARG A 167 14.30 -7.37 -0.24
CA ARG A 167 14.61 -6.00 -0.68
C ARG A 167 13.51 -5.00 -0.33
N ILE A 168 12.24 -5.42 -0.39
CA ILE A 168 11.10 -4.57 -0.02
C ILE A 168 10.98 -4.44 1.50
N LEU A 169 11.20 -5.54 2.25
CA LEU A 169 11.13 -5.54 3.72
C LEU A 169 12.30 -4.78 4.38
N ALA A 170 13.53 -5.04 3.95
CA ALA A 170 14.75 -4.51 4.56
C ALA A 170 15.24 -3.21 3.90
N GLY A 171 14.67 -2.84 2.75
CA GLY A 171 15.18 -1.79 1.87
C GLY A 171 16.30 -2.29 0.95
N ALA A 172 16.66 -1.46 -0.05
CA ALA A 172 17.70 -1.81 -1.02
C ALA A 172 19.05 -2.08 -0.32
N GLU A 173 19.64 -3.24 -0.59
CA GLU A 173 20.95 -3.66 -0.07
C GLU A 173 22.00 -2.59 -0.44
N LYS A 174 22.44 -1.82 0.56
CA LYS A 174 23.41 -0.75 0.35
C LYS A 174 24.82 -1.32 0.23
N ARG A 175 25.19 -2.01 -0.85
CA ARG A 175 26.54 -2.61 -1.07
C ARG A 175 27.76 -1.68 -0.93
N SER A 176 27.59 -0.40 -0.58
CA SER A 176 28.64 0.62 -0.60
C SER A 176 29.56 0.68 0.62
N ARG A 177 29.36 -0.14 1.66
CA ARG A 177 30.18 -0.10 2.86
C ARG A 177 30.77 -1.48 3.16
N THR A 178 31.97 -1.73 2.67
CA THR A 178 32.79 -2.87 3.11
C THR A 178 33.01 -2.72 4.62
N LEU A 179 32.38 -3.59 5.40
CA LEU A 179 32.60 -3.64 6.85
C LEU A 179 34.00 -4.19 7.12
N ILE A 180 34.69 -3.61 8.11
CA ILE A 180 35.96 -4.14 8.60
C ILE A 180 35.65 -5.45 9.38
N GLU A 181 36.58 -6.41 9.41
CA GLU A 181 36.36 -7.71 10.06
C GLU A 181 35.87 -7.57 11.51
N GLU A 182 36.42 -6.62 12.26
CA GLU A 182 35.98 -6.30 13.63
C GLU A 182 34.52 -5.81 13.68
N GLU A 183 34.10 -4.94 12.76
CA GLU A 183 32.69 -4.49 12.67
C GLU A 183 31.78 -5.68 12.31
N ARG A 184 32.24 -6.59 11.43
CA ARG A 184 31.49 -7.78 11.03
C ARG A 184 31.27 -8.74 12.19
N GLU A 185 32.30 -8.98 12.99
CA GLU A 185 32.24 -9.83 14.17
C GLU A 185 31.27 -9.27 15.23
N ILE A 186 31.33 -7.96 15.51
CA ILE A 186 30.41 -7.29 16.44
C ILE A 186 28.95 -7.43 15.99
N VAL A 187 28.69 -7.19 14.70
CA VAL A 187 27.33 -7.34 14.13
C VAL A 187 26.89 -8.79 14.20
N ALA A 188 27.76 -9.77 13.92
CA ALA A 188 27.43 -11.18 14.04
C ALA A 188 27.02 -11.56 15.46
N TYR A 189 27.74 -11.10 16.49
CA TYR A 189 27.34 -11.34 17.88
C TYR A 189 26.03 -10.64 18.25
N HIS A 190 25.82 -9.41 17.78
CA HIS A 190 24.59 -8.66 18.04
C HIS A 190 23.35 -9.40 17.49
N GLU A 191 23.42 -9.80 16.22
CA GLU A 191 22.34 -10.54 15.54
C GLU A 191 22.15 -11.94 16.12
N SER A 192 23.24 -12.62 16.50
CA SER A 192 23.17 -13.93 17.16
C SER A 192 22.52 -13.84 18.56
N GLY A 193 22.70 -12.71 19.25
CA GLY A 193 22.00 -12.43 20.51
C GLY A 193 20.49 -12.33 20.32
N HIS A 194 20.03 -11.56 19.33
CA HIS A 194 18.60 -11.50 18.98
C HIS A 194 18.05 -12.87 18.58
N ALA A 195 18.81 -13.63 17.81
CA ALA A 195 18.46 -14.98 17.39
C ALA A 195 18.28 -15.94 18.59
N LEU A 196 19.27 -15.95 19.48
CA LEU A 196 19.29 -16.85 20.62
C LEU A 196 18.18 -16.52 21.62
N VAL A 197 18.02 -15.23 21.95
CA VAL A 197 16.97 -14.79 22.89
C VAL A 197 15.59 -15.02 22.29
N GLY A 198 15.38 -14.71 21.01
CA GLY A 198 14.12 -14.97 20.33
C GLY A 198 13.76 -16.46 20.24
N TRP A 199 14.75 -17.35 20.19
CA TRP A 199 14.56 -18.80 20.22
C TRP A 199 14.24 -19.36 21.62
N LEU A 200 14.84 -18.78 22.66
CA LEU A 200 14.71 -19.29 24.04
C LEU A 200 13.42 -18.85 24.75
N LEU A 201 12.77 -17.78 24.29
CA LEU A 201 11.57 -17.23 24.92
C LEU A 201 10.28 -17.82 24.31
N GLU A 202 9.28 -18.08 25.15
CA GLU A 202 8.01 -18.74 24.75
C GLU A 202 7.02 -17.80 24.03
N HIS A 203 7.18 -16.48 24.17
CA HIS A 203 6.23 -15.47 23.70
C HIS A 203 6.89 -14.45 22.77
N THR A 204 7.66 -14.94 21.82
CA THR A 204 8.32 -14.16 20.77
C THR A 204 7.79 -14.55 19.40
N ASP A 205 7.82 -13.59 18.46
CA ASP A 205 7.49 -13.87 17.07
C ASP A 205 8.45 -14.91 16.48
N ALA A 206 7.94 -15.77 15.61
CA ALA A 206 8.75 -16.83 15.00
C ALA A 206 9.91 -16.24 14.19
N LEU A 207 11.14 -16.56 14.59
CA LEU A 207 12.35 -16.20 13.86
C LEU A 207 12.38 -16.92 12.51
N LEU A 208 12.07 -16.19 11.43
CA LEU A 208 12.10 -16.69 10.05
C LEU A 208 13.52 -16.86 9.53
N LYS A 209 14.33 -15.80 9.63
CA LYS A 209 15.75 -15.77 9.27
C LYS A 209 16.38 -14.51 9.85
N VAL A 210 17.55 -14.64 10.46
CA VAL A 210 18.28 -13.52 11.05
C VAL A 210 19.18 -12.93 9.97
N TRP A 211 19.00 -11.65 9.68
CA TRP A 211 19.79 -10.92 8.68
C TRP A 211 20.31 -9.64 9.30
N SER A 212 21.63 -9.51 9.34
CA SER A 212 22.21 -8.20 9.04
C SER A 212 22.22 -8.06 7.53
N SER A 213 22.01 -6.87 7.00
CA SER A 213 22.05 -6.51 5.56
C SER A 213 23.39 -6.84 4.84
N TRP A 214 24.27 -7.60 5.51
CA TRP A 214 25.67 -7.83 5.20
C TRP A 214 26.16 -9.25 5.55
N ILE A 215 25.35 -10.08 6.23
CA ILE A 215 25.80 -11.37 6.77
C ILE A 215 24.71 -12.43 6.62
N ASP A 216 24.91 -13.39 5.70
CA ASP A 216 24.22 -14.67 5.77
C ASP A 216 24.95 -15.54 6.81
N ILE A 217 24.33 -15.73 7.98
CA ILE A 217 24.92 -16.49 9.11
C ILE A 217 25.23 -17.94 8.71
N ARG A 218 24.62 -18.47 7.64
CA ARG A 218 24.95 -19.82 7.12
C ARG A 218 26.41 -19.92 6.64
N ASN A 219 27.02 -18.83 6.22
CA ASN A 219 28.43 -18.80 5.78
C ASN A 219 29.44 -18.56 6.92
N LEU A 220 28.99 -18.41 8.17
CA LEU A 220 29.86 -18.27 9.35
C LEU A 220 30.07 -19.59 10.10
N LEU A 221 29.33 -20.64 9.75
CA LEU A 221 29.37 -21.95 10.43
C LEU A 221 30.05 -23.06 9.61
N VAL A 222 30.91 -22.69 8.65
CA VAL A 222 31.84 -23.61 7.97
C VAL A 222 33.27 -23.22 8.31
#